data_AF-A0A4Y2B5U8-F1
#
_entry.id   AF-A0A4Y2B5U8-F1
#
_cell.length_a   1.000
_cell.length_b   1.000
_cell.length_c   1.000
_cell.angle_alpha   90.00
_cell.angle_beta   90.00
_cell.angle_gamma   90.00
#
_symmetry.space_group_name_H-M   'P 1'
#
loop_
_entity.id
_entity.type
_entity.pdbx_description
1 polymer ?
#
loop_
_entity_poly.entity_id
_entity_poly.type
_entity_poly.pdbx_seq_one_letter_code
_entity_poly.pdbx_strand_id
1 'polypeptide(L)'
;MLKIVFWNANGIKTKINEFRLFVNKYCPDAILLQETHLRPDRKIFLANYNSYYSYRANQHPQHPSGGAAILIRNNIPHNQIIPPNLRYVEACVVAINFKKQDPITLTSIYVSPTFDTSIFTFDIEVLLQISPNQILCGDYNAHHTSWGCNYDCPRENSIKAFALQVKSLHQAPQLDSAQTLQILLISL
;
A
#
# COMPACT_ATOMS: atom_id res chain seq x y z
N MET A 1 2.34 -14.59 14.64
CA MET A 1 3.00 -13.59 13.77
C MET A 1 2.05 -13.26 12.63
N LEU A 2 1.83 -11.99 12.33
CA LEU A 2 0.93 -11.53 11.27
C LEU A 2 1.64 -11.61 9.91
N LYS A 3 1.05 -12.28 8.91
CA LYS A 3 1.58 -12.39 7.55
C LYS A 3 1.00 -11.29 6.66
N ILE A 4 1.75 -10.21 6.48
CA ILE A 4 1.36 -9.10 5.60
C ILE A 4 2.07 -9.27 4.26
N VAL A 5 1.33 -9.12 3.17
CA VAL A 5 1.88 -9.02 1.82
C VAL A 5 1.37 -7.74 1.18
N PHE A 6 2.13 -7.18 0.25
CA PHE A 6 1.67 -6.05 -0.56
C PHE A 6 2.15 -6.23 -2.00
N TRP A 7 1.43 -5.62 -2.93
CA TRP A 7 1.70 -5.76 -4.35
C TRP A 7 1.07 -4.63 -5.17
N ASN A 8 1.87 -3.99 -6.02
CA ASN A 8 1.34 -3.16 -7.09
C ASN A 8 0.75 -4.08 -8.17
N ALA A 9 -0.58 -4.13 -8.23
CA ALA A 9 -1.30 -5.01 -9.13
C ALA A 9 -1.24 -4.54 -10.58
N ASN A 10 -1.02 -3.25 -10.84
CA ASN A 10 -1.13 -2.63 -12.16
C ASN A 10 -2.34 -3.17 -12.96
N GLY A 11 -3.53 -3.07 -12.35
CA GLY A 11 -4.78 -3.66 -12.81
C GLY A 11 -5.00 -5.09 -12.29
N ILE A 12 -5.79 -5.23 -11.23
CA ILE A 12 -6.02 -6.54 -10.59
C ILE A 12 -6.91 -7.49 -11.41
N LYS A 13 -7.77 -6.96 -12.28
CA LYS A 13 -8.78 -7.77 -12.99
C LYS A 13 -8.16 -8.82 -13.91
N THR A 14 -7.11 -8.47 -14.65
CA THR A 14 -6.44 -9.38 -15.58
C THR A 14 -5.63 -10.44 -14.85
N LYS A 15 -5.25 -10.19 -13.59
CA LYS A 15 -4.40 -11.07 -12.77
C LYS A 15 -5.16 -11.79 -11.65
N ILE A 16 -6.49 -11.74 -11.66
CA ILE A 16 -7.32 -12.19 -10.53
C ILE A 16 -7.17 -13.70 -10.24
N ASN A 17 -6.94 -14.52 -11.27
CA ASN A 17 -6.79 -15.96 -11.11
C ASN A 17 -5.44 -16.30 -10.46
N GLU A 18 -4.35 -15.71 -10.94
CA GLU A 18 -3.01 -15.85 -10.35
C GLU A 18 -2.98 -15.34 -8.91
N PHE A 19 -3.62 -14.19 -8.67
CA PHE A 19 -3.77 -13.63 -7.34
C PHE A 19 -4.50 -14.58 -6.39
N ARG A 20 -5.60 -15.22 -6.82
CA ARG A 20 -6.30 -16.23 -6.02
C ARG A 20 -5.44 -17.46 -5.73
N LEU A 21 -4.67 -17.95 -6.71
CA LEU A 21 -3.75 -19.06 -6.51
C LEU A 21 -2.67 -18.71 -5.46
N PHE A 22 -2.11 -17.50 -5.54
CA PHE A 22 -1.17 -17.00 -4.55
C PHE A 22 -1.79 -16.94 -3.14
N VAL A 23 -2.98 -16.33 -3.01
CA VAL A 23 -3.67 -16.22 -1.72
C VAL A 23 -3.98 -17.60 -1.13
N ASN A 24 -4.45 -18.54 -1.95
CA ASN A 24 -4.74 -19.90 -1.50
C ASN A 24 -3.49 -20.67 -1.06
N LYS A 25 -2.35 -20.43 -1.73
CA LYS A 25 -1.08 -21.10 -1.41
C LYS A 25 -0.45 -20.57 -0.13
N TYR A 26 -0.41 -19.25 0.04
CA TYR A 26 0.36 -18.61 1.12
C TYR A 26 -0.51 -18.20 2.32
N CYS A 27 -1.82 -18.06 2.12
CA CYS A 27 -2.78 -17.62 3.12
C CYS A 27 -2.23 -16.41 3.90
N PRO A 28 -2.07 -15.22 3.27
CA PRO A 28 -1.68 -14.00 3.97
C PRO A 28 -2.79 -13.53 4.92
N ASP A 29 -2.43 -12.92 6.04
CA ASP A 29 -3.39 -12.39 7.00
C ASP A 29 -3.93 -11.03 6.54
N ALA A 30 -3.07 -10.22 5.92
CA ALA A 30 -3.41 -8.95 5.29
C ALA A 30 -2.72 -8.81 3.93
N ILE A 31 -3.42 -8.23 2.96
CA ILE A 31 -2.93 -7.98 1.60
C ILE A 31 -3.15 -6.51 1.27
N LEU A 32 -2.10 -5.77 0.94
CA LEU A 32 -2.17 -4.36 0.54
C LEU A 32 -1.92 -4.26 -0.96
N LEU A 33 -2.89 -3.75 -1.72
CA LEU A 33 -2.79 -3.63 -3.17
C LEU A 33 -2.66 -2.17 -3.59
N GLN A 34 -1.79 -1.90 -4.57
CA GLN A 34 -1.67 -0.63 -5.28
C GLN A 34 -2.08 -0.80 -6.74
N GLU A 35 -2.43 0.31 -7.41
CA GLU A 35 -2.88 0.33 -8.81
C GLU A 35 -3.94 -0.75 -9.10
N THR A 36 -4.99 -0.78 -8.28
CA THR A 36 -6.05 -1.77 -8.45
C THR A 36 -6.82 -1.59 -9.76
N HIS A 37 -6.88 -0.35 -10.27
CA HIS A 37 -7.66 0.08 -11.44
C HIS A 37 -9.16 -0.24 -11.29
N LEU A 38 -9.63 -0.32 -10.05
CA LEU A 38 -11.02 -0.57 -9.72
C LEU A 38 -11.80 0.74 -9.59
N ARG A 39 -13.12 0.61 -9.72
CA ARG A 39 -14.11 1.67 -9.56
C ARG A 39 -15.17 1.20 -8.55
N PRO A 40 -15.96 2.10 -7.94
CA PRO A 40 -16.96 1.72 -6.95
C PRO A 40 -17.94 0.62 -7.42
N ASP A 41 -18.27 0.60 -8.70
CA ASP A 41 -19.16 -0.39 -9.34
C ASP A 41 -18.45 -1.73 -9.66
N ARG A 42 -17.13 -1.81 -9.53
CA ARG A 42 -16.31 -2.97 -9.88
C ARG A 42 -15.42 -3.38 -8.71
N LYS A 43 -15.96 -4.19 -7.82
CA LYS A 43 -15.20 -4.81 -6.72
C LYS A 43 -14.68 -6.19 -7.12
N ILE A 44 -13.63 -6.65 -6.45
CA ILE A 44 -13.19 -8.04 -6.54
C ILE A 44 -13.75 -8.82 -5.35
N PHE A 45 -14.14 -10.07 -5.60
CA PHE A 45 -14.49 -11.00 -4.54
C PHE A 45 -13.33 -11.97 -4.30
N LEU A 46 -12.90 -12.04 -3.04
CA LEU A 46 -11.91 -12.98 -2.54
C LEU A 46 -12.50 -13.68 -1.30
N ALA A 47 -12.70 -14.99 -1.39
CA ALA A 47 -13.29 -15.76 -0.30
C ALA A 47 -12.42 -15.67 0.96
N ASN A 48 -13.05 -15.57 2.13
CA ASN A 48 -12.41 -15.44 3.45
C ASN A 48 -11.71 -14.10 3.73
N TYR A 49 -11.89 -13.09 2.89
CA TYR A 49 -11.34 -11.74 3.12
C TYR A 49 -12.40 -10.65 3.01
N ASN A 50 -12.33 -9.69 3.94
CA ASN A 50 -13.00 -8.41 3.83
C ASN A 50 -12.12 -7.48 2.99
N SER A 51 -12.71 -6.79 2.03
CA SER A 51 -11.98 -5.95 1.07
C SER A 51 -12.39 -4.48 1.23
N TYR A 52 -11.39 -3.62 1.44
CA TYR A 52 -11.52 -2.18 1.57
C TYR A 52 -10.81 -1.51 0.42
N TYR A 53 -11.38 -0.43 -0.10
CA TYR A 53 -10.90 0.23 -1.31
C TYR A 53 -10.81 1.73 -1.12
N SER A 54 -9.78 2.30 -1.73
CA SER A 54 -9.64 3.71 -2.03
C SER A 54 -9.61 3.85 -3.54
N TYR A 55 -10.57 4.58 -4.11
CA TYR A 55 -10.70 4.74 -5.55
C TYR A 55 -10.10 6.07 -5.98
N ARG A 56 -9.31 6.06 -7.05
CA ARG A 56 -8.87 7.29 -7.69
C ARG A 56 -10.10 8.08 -8.18
N ALA A 57 -10.18 9.35 -7.81
CA ALA A 57 -11.18 10.27 -8.35
C ALA A 57 -10.89 10.58 -9.83
N ASN A 58 -11.93 10.86 -10.63
CA ASN A 58 -11.80 11.33 -12.01
C ASN A 58 -11.01 10.39 -12.97
N GLN A 59 -11.10 9.07 -12.77
CA GLN A 59 -10.46 8.10 -13.66
C GLN A 59 -10.99 8.18 -15.11
N HIS A 60 -10.07 8.12 -16.09
CA HIS A 60 -10.44 8.04 -17.51
C HIS A 60 -11.32 6.80 -17.78
N PRO A 61 -12.52 6.95 -18.40
CA PRO A 61 -13.49 5.86 -18.59
C PRO A 61 -12.91 4.60 -19.25
N GLN A 62 -12.00 4.78 -20.21
CA GLN A 62 -11.40 3.69 -20.98
C GLN A 62 -10.02 3.25 -20.47
N HIS A 63 -9.40 4.05 -19.61
CA HIS A 63 -8.04 3.82 -19.10
C HIS A 63 -8.06 3.96 -17.57
N PRO A 64 -8.63 2.97 -16.86
CA PRO A 64 -8.65 3.00 -15.40
C PRO A 64 -7.21 2.97 -14.87
N SER A 65 -6.94 3.72 -13.82
CA SER A 65 -5.61 3.85 -13.22
C SER A 65 -5.70 4.15 -11.73
N GLY A 66 -4.60 3.92 -11.00
CA GLY A 66 -4.55 4.12 -9.57
C GLY A 66 -5.50 3.20 -8.78
N GLY A 67 -5.92 3.68 -7.62
CA GLY A 67 -6.66 2.99 -6.59
C GLY A 67 -5.77 2.12 -5.70
N ALA A 68 -6.06 2.13 -4.40
CA ALA A 68 -5.44 1.27 -3.41
C ALA A 68 -6.50 0.38 -2.75
N ALA A 69 -6.09 -0.78 -2.23
CA ALA A 69 -6.98 -1.64 -1.46
C ALA A 69 -6.25 -2.34 -0.32
N ILE A 70 -7.01 -2.74 0.70
CA ILE A 70 -6.56 -3.64 1.76
C ILE A 70 -7.57 -4.77 1.88
N LEU A 71 -7.08 -6.01 1.85
CA LEU A 71 -7.88 -7.20 2.11
C LEU A 71 -7.40 -7.86 3.40
N ILE A 72 -8.29 -8.03 4.37
CA ILE A 72 -8.00 -8.63 5.67
C ILE A 72 -8.78 -9.93 5.82
N ARG A 73 -8.13 -11.00 6.33
CA ARG A 73 -8.82 -12.26 6.58
C ARG A 73 -9.97 -12.08 7.56
N ASN A 74 -11.12 -12.69 7.28
CA ASN A 74 -12.38 -12.48 8.00
C ASN A 74 -12.33 -12.77 9.51
N ASN A 75 -11.45 -13.67 9.96
CA ASN A 75 -11.34 -14.05 11.36
C ASN A 75 -10.44 -13.12 12.19
N ILE A 76 -9.82 -12.11 11.56
CA ILE A 76 -9.02 -11.09 12.23
C ILE A 76 -9.96 -9.93 12.56
N PRO A 77 -10.06 -9.45 13.81
CA PRO A 77 -10.83 -8.25 14.13
C PRO A 77 -10.19 -7.01 13.50
N HIS A 78 -10.95 -6.22 12.74
CA HIS A 78 -10.44 -5.03 12.07
C HIS A 78 -11.57 -4.03 11.73
N ASN A 79 -11.20 -2.79 11.41
CA ASN A 79 -12.10 -1.78 10.89
C ASN A 79 -11.40 -0.86 9.90
N GLN A 80 -12.13 -0.41 8.88
CA GLN A 80 -11.64 0.61 7.96
C GLN A 80 -11.47 1.94 8.69
N ILE A 81 -10.43 2.68 8.34
CA ILE A 81 -10.27 4.09 8.69
C ILE A 81 -10.38 4.87 7.38
N ILE A 82 -11.19 5.93 7.39
CA ILE A 82 -11.23 6.87 6.26
C ILE A 82 -10.06 7.84 6.45
N PRO A 83 -9.06 7.84 5.54
CA PRO A 83 -7.95 8.76 5.66
C PRO A 83 -8.43 10.21 5.50
N PRO A 84 -7.67 11.20 6.00
CA PRO A 84 -7.88 12.60 5.67
C PRO A 84 -7.84 12.85 4.15
N ASN A 85 -8.24 14.04 3.72
CA ASN A 85 -8.13 14.41 2.31
C ASN A 85 -6.65 14.47 1.89
N LEU A 86 -6.23 13.49 1.09
CA LEU A 86 -4.91 13.41 0.48
C LEU A 86 -4.95 14.04 -0.91
N ARG A 87 -3.86 14.71 -1.30
CA ARG A 87 -3.80 15.51 -2.54
C ARG A 87 -2.86 14.92 -3.59
N TYR A 88 -1.85 14.19 -3.16
CA TYR A 88 -0.75 13.66 -3.96
C TYR A 88 -0.63 12.14 -3.84
N VAL A 89 -1.25 11.57 -2.81
CA VAL A 89 -1.16 10.15 -2.49
C VAL A 89 -2.54 9.51 -2.50
N GLU A 90 -2.59 8.29 -3.03
CA GLU A 90 -3.77 7.43 -2.92
C GLU A 90 -3.54 6.41 -1.82
N ALA A 91 -4.42 6.36 -0.82
CA ALA A 91 -4.25 5.47 0.32
C ALA A 91 -5.54 4.79 0.75
N CYS A 92 -5.42 3.53 1.18
CA CYS A 92 -6.46 2.79 1.89
C CYS A 92 -5.93 2.41 3.27
N VAL A 93 -6.73 2.64 4.33
CA VAL A 93 -6.29 2.49 5.73
C VAL A 93 -7.22 1.54 6.48
N VAL A 94 -6.65 0.58 7.21
CA VAL A 94 -7.38 -0.39 8.03
C VAL A 94 -6.65 -0.60 9.36
N ALA A 95 -7.35 -0.49 10.48
CA ALA A 95 -6.83 -0.88 11.79
C ALA A 95 -7.13 -2.36 12.06
N ILE A 96 -6.10 -3.11 12.45
CA ILE A 96 -6.21 -4.48 12.96
C ILE A 96 -6.24 -4.41 14.49
N ASN A 97 -7.31 -4.94 15.08
CA ASN A 97 -7.58 -4.86 16.50
C ASN A 97 -7.18 -6.15 17.22
N PHE A 98 -6.43 -6.00 18.32
CA PHE A 98 -6.02 -7.09 19.18
C PHE A 98 -6.73 -6.97 20.54
N LYS A 99 -7.07 -8.10 21.17
CA LYS A 99 -7.89 -8.09 22.41
C LYS A 99 -7.21 -7.43 23.61
N LYS A 100 -5.88 -7.31 23.62
CA LYS A 100 -5.08 -6.82 24.77
C LYS A 100 -3.80 -6.09 24.34
N GLN A 101 -3.77 -5.60 23.11
CA GLN A 101 -2.62 -4.89 22.56
C GLN A 101 -3.15 -3.73 21.73
N ASP A 102 -2.34 -2.69 21.59
CA ASP A 102 -2.69 -1.57 20.73
C ASP A 102 -2.90 -2.05 19.29
N PRO A 103 -3.89 -1.47 18.57
CA PRO A 103 -4.11 -1.80 17.17
C PRO A 103 -2.87 -1.55 16.33
N ILE A 104 -2.72 -2.33 15.26
CA ILE A 104 -1.76 -2.05 14.19
C ILE A 104 -2.54 -1.48 13.02
N THR A 105 -2.21 -0.26 12.60
CA THR A 105 -2.83 0.38 11.44
C THR A 105 -2.04 0.02 10.19
N LEU A 106 -2.72 -0.52 9.19
CA LEU A 106 -2.15 -0.82 7.87
C LEU A 106 -2.60 0.23 6.86
N THR A 107 -1.64 0.73 6.08
CA THR A 107 -1.89 1.70 5.01
C THR A 107 -1.30 1.19 3.71
N SER A 108 -2.15 0.88 2.73
CA SER A 108 -1.74 0.65 1.35
C SER A 108 -1.60 2.00 0.67
N ILE A 109 -0.40 2.34 0.20
CA ILE A 109 -0.07 3.66 -0.34
C ILE A 109 0.37 3.56 -1.80
N TYR A 110 -0.10 4.49 -2.64
CA TYR A 110 0.39 4.68 -4.01
C TYR A 110 0.69 6.16 -4.25
N VAL A 111 1.91 6.46 -4.67
CA VAL A 111 2.36 7.80 -5.05
C VAL A 111 2.52 7.84 -6.56
N SER A 112 1.71 8.64 -7.26
CA SER A 112 1.80 8.76 -8.72
C SER A 112 3.21 9.22 -9.15
N PRO A 113 3.77 8.70 -10.26
CA PRO A 113 5.05 9.19 -10.79
C PRO A 113 4.96 10.65 -11.26
N THR A 114 3.76 11.15 -11.52
CA THR A 114 3.54 12.49 -12.11
C THR A 114 3.64 13.65 -11.12
N PHE A 115 3.62 13.41 -9.81
CA PHE A 115 3.70 14.49 -8.82
C PHE A 115 5.15 14.91 -8.56
N ASP A 116 5.31 16.15 -8.09
CA ASP A 116 6.60 16.69 -7.69
C ASP A 116 7.30 15.77 -6.67
N THR A 117 8.61 15.69 -6.81
CA THR A 117 9.55 14.82 -6.10
C THR A 117 9.52 14.90 -4.59
N SER A 118 8.96 15.95 -3.97
CA SER A 118 8.94 16.09 -2.50
C SER A 118 7.55 16.35 -1.91
N ILE A 119 6.61 16.94 -2.65
CA ILE A 119 5.36 17.45 -2.08
C ILE A 119 4.46 16.33 -1.51
N PHE A 120 4.58 15.10 -2.01
CA PHE A 120 3.81 13.97 -1.48
C PHE A 120 4.16 13.60 -0.03
N THR A 121 5.30 14.04 0.51
CA THR A 121 5.67 13.73 1.90
C THR A 121 4.74 14.39 2.91
N PHE A 122 4.06 15.49 2.57
CA PHE A 122 3.02 16.09 3.42
C PHE A 122 1.85 15.13 3.66
N ASP A 123 1.39 14.45 2.61
CA ASP A 123 0.33 13.45 2.73
C ASP A 123 0.81 12.23 3.55
N ILE A 124 2.08 11.85 3.43
CA ILE A 124 2.66 10.78 4.25
C ILE A 124 2.70 11.18 5.72
N GLU A 125 3.08 12.42 6.04
CA GLU A 125 3.06 12.93 7.41
C GLU A 125 1.66 12.90 8.01
N VAL A 126 0.66 13.35 7.25
CA VAL A 126 -0.76 13.25 7.64
C VAL A 126 -1.19 11.80 7.87
N LEU A 127 -0.75 10.87 7.01
CA LEU A 127 -1.03 9.45 7.18
C LEU A 127 -0.36 8.89 8.45
N LEU A 128 0.86 9.30 8.79
CA LEU A 128 1.57 8.84 9.99
C LEU A 128 0.92 9.35 11.28
N GLN A 129 0.21 10.47 11.23
CA GLN A 129 -0.52 11.00 12.38
C GLN A 129 -1.82 10.23 12.70
N ILE A 130 -2.27 9.31 11.83
CA ILE A 130 -3.49 8.51 12.05
C ILE A 130 -3.34 7.59 13.26
N SER A 131 -2.16 7.00 13.46
CA SER A 131 -1.91 6.01 14.51
C SER A 131 -0.43 5.95 14.87
N PRO A 132 -0.08 5.83 16.16
CA PRO A 132 1.31 5.65 16.58
C PRO A 132 1.89 4.30 16.11
N ASN A 133 1.06 3.26 16.02
CA ASN A 133 1.46 1.95 15.51
C ASN A 133 0.94 1.81 14.08
N GLN A 134 1.74 2.21 13.11
CA GLN A 134 1.33 2.17 11.71
C GLN A 134 2.37 1.47 10.84
N ILE A 135 1.88 0.75 9.84
CA ILE A 135 2.66 0.13 8.79
C ILE A 135 2.15 0.70 7.47
N LEU A 136 2.97 1.53 6.82
CA LEU A 136 2.73 1.98 5.45
C LEU A 136 3.49 1.05 4.51
N CYS A 137 2.81 0.48 3.52
CA CYS A 137 3.44 -0.28 2.45
C CYS A 137 2.81 0.07 1.11
N GLY A 138 3.64 0.18 0.09
CA GLY A 138 3.17 0.29 -1.29
C GLY A 138 4.20 0.95 -2.17
N ASP A 139 3.74 1.50 -3.29
CA ASP A 139 4.59 1.97 -4.37
C ASP A 139 4.72 3.49 -4.33
N TYR A 140 5.95 3.95 -4.09
CA TYR A 140 6.29 5.36 -3.95
C TYR A 140 6.79 5.99 -5.27
N ASN A 141 6.94 5.19 -6.33
CA ASN A 141 7.59 5.57 -7.58
C ASN A 141 8.98 6.22 -7.35
N ALA A 142 9.72 5.74 -6.34
CA ALA A 142 11.07 6.14 -5.99
C ALA A 142 12.06 5.00 -6.22
N HIS A 143 12.93 5.18 -7.21
CA HIS A 143 13.98 4.24 -7.57
C HIS A 143 15.26 4.55 -6.82
N HIS A 144 15.91 3.51 -6.28
CA HIS A 144 17.27 3.56 -5.76
C HIS A 144 17.91 2.17 -5.74
N THR A 145 19.22 2.14 -5.90
CA THR A 145 20.02 0.91 -6.01
C THR A 145 20.00 0.08 -4.72
N SER A 146 19.91 0.72 -3.55
CA SER A 146 19.84 0.05 -2.22
C SER A 146 18.63 -0.86 -2.01
N TRP A 147 17.57 -0.72 -2.80
CA TRP A 147 16.41 -1.62 -2.80
C TRP A 147 16.20 -2.29 -4.16
N GLY A 148 17.28 -2.44 -4.96
CA GLY A 148 17.32 -3.29 -6.15
C GLY A 148 16.86 -2.62 -7.46
N CYS A 149 16.84 -1.28 -7.54
CA CYS A 149 16.67 -0.60 -8.81
C CYS A 149 18.01 -0.47 -9.56
N ASN A 150 17.96 -0.31 -10.88
CA ASN A 150 19.16 -0.11 -11.70
C ASN A 150 19.67 1.34 -11.69
N TYR A 151 18.93 2.26 -11.07
CA TYR A 151 19.25 3.68 -10.99
C TYR A 151 18.61 4.31 -9.76
N ASP A 152 19.14 5.46 -9.38
CA ASP A 152 18.60 6.32 -8.32
C ASP A 152 17.79 7.46 -8.94
N CYS A 153 16.74 7.89 -8.27
CA CYS A 153 15.95 9.05 -8.68
C CYS A 153 15.86 10.09 -7.56
N PRO A 154 15.69 11.38 -7.88
CA PRO A 154 15.61 12.46 -6.88
C PRO A 154 14.52 12.25 -5.82
N ARG A 155 13.44 11.56 -6.16
CA ARG A 155 12.33 11.24 -5.24
C ARG A 155 12.79 10.40 -4.05
N GLU A 156 13.78 9.52 -4.24
CA GLU A 156 14.32 8.74 -3.12
C GLU A 156 14.99 9.62 -2.08
N ASN A 157 15.71 10.67 -2.48
CA ASN A 157 16.32 11.60 -1.52
C ASN A 157 15.27 12.21 -0.59
N SER A 158 14.09 12.56 -1.11
CA SER A 158 12.98 13.08 -0.31
C SER A 158 12.43 12.03 0.65
N ILE A 159 12.26 10.79 0.21
CA ILE A 159 11.82 9.68 1.07
C ILE A 159 12.84 9.39 2.16
N LYS A 160 14.12 9.35 1.81
CA LYS A 160 15.20 9.07 2.75
C LYS A 160 15.34 10.18 3.79
N ALA A 161 15.31 11.44 3.36
CA ALA A 161 15.32 12.59 4.26
C ALA A 161 14.12 12.54 5.22
N PHE A 162 12.93 12.26 4.69
CA PHE A 162 11.73 12.10 5.50
C PHE A 162 11.85 10.93 6.49
N ALA A 163 12.26 9.75 6.03
CA ALA A 163 12.40 8.56 6.86
C ALA A 163 13.44 8.73 7.99
N LEU A 164 14.51 9.48 7.73
CA LEU A 164 15.49 9.88 8.75
C LEU A 164 14.89 10.83 9.78
N GLN A 165 14.05 11.77 9.35
CA GLN A 165 13.33 12.69 10.24
C GLN A 165 12.36 11.95 11.16
N VAL A 166 11.66 10.92 10.64
CA VAL A 166 10.68 10.12 11.40
C VAL A 166 11.28 8.88 12.09
N LYS A 167 12.59 8.62 11.93
CA LYS A 167 13.35 7.51 12.54
C LYS A 167 12.82 6.09 12.27
N SER A 168 12.24 5.82 11.10
CA SER A 168 11.37 4.63 10.92
C SER A 168 11.58 3.83 9.63
N LEU A 169 12.80 3.77 9.09
CA LEU A 169 13.08 3.03 7.86
C LEU A 169 13.39 1.54 8.10
N HIS A 170 12.55 0.64 7.59
CA HIS A 170 12.88 -0.79 7.47
C HIS A 170 12.76 -1.26 6.01
N GLN A 171 13.77 -2.00 5.53
CA GLN A 171 13.75 -2.60 4.19
C GLN A 171 13.01 -3.93 4.21
N ALA A 172 12.12 -4.16 3.24
CA ALA A 172 11.51 -5.46 3.03
C ALA A 172 12.46 -6.39 2.24
N PRO A 173 12.50 -7.70 2.56
CA PRO A 173 13.30 -8.66 1.81
C PRO A 173 12.79 -8.80 0.36
N GLN A 174 13.72 -8.91 -0.59
CA GLN A 174 13.42 -9.13 -2.01
C GLN A 174 12.67 -10.46 -2.18
N LEU A 175 11.55 -10.43 -2.91
CA LEU A 175 10.91 -11.63 -3.48
C LEU A 175 11.29 -11.69 -4.96
N ASP A 176 11.69 -12.87 -5.42
CA ASP A 176 12.36 -13.12 -6.70
C ASP A 176 11.83 -12.35 -7.93
N SER A 177 12.81 -12.02 -8.77
CA SER A 177 12.78 -11.31 -10.05
C SER A 177 11.47 -11.33 -10.85
N ALA A 178 10.81 -10.17 -10.96
CA ALA A 178 10.17 -9.68 -12.20
C ALA A 178 9.46 -8.32 -12.07
N GLN A 179 9.22 -7.77 -10.87
CA GLN A 179 8.65 -6.43 -10.72
C GLN A 179 9.39 -5.75 -9.58
N THR A 180 10.02 -4.62 -9.89
CA THR A 180 10.70 -3.73 -8.94
C THR A 180 9.70 -3.31 -7.87
N LEU A 181 9.62 -4.11 -6.80
CA LEU A 181 8.89 -3.77 -5.61
C LEU A 181 9.67 -2.64 -4.94
N GLN A 182 9.26 -1.41 -5.17
CA GLN A 182 9.69 -0.26 -4.38
C GLN A 182 8.89 -0.32 -3.09
N ILE A 183 9.55 -0.65 -1.97
CA ILE A 183 8.88 -0.96 -0.72
C ILE A 183 9.52 -0.12 0.36
N LEU A 184 8.79 0.87 0.82
CA LEU A 184 9.10 1.54 2.06
C LEU A 184 8.17 0.96 3.13
N LEU A 185 8.75 0.26 4.11
CA LEU A 185 8.06 -0.02 5.37
C LEU A 185 8.41 1.13 6.31
N ILE A 186 7.44 2.01 6.57
CA ILE A 186 7.55 2.95 7.67
C ILE A 186 6.77 2.35 8.85
N SER A 187 7.49 1.92 9.88
CA SER A 187 6.91 1.54 11.18
C SER A 187 7.43 2.48 12.26
N LEU A 188 6.52 3.21 12.89
CA LEU A 188 6.79 3.97 14.12
C LEU A 188 6.76 3.06 15.34
#